data_AF-A0AAW9KKQ0-F1
#
_entry.id   AF-A0AAW9KKQ0-F1
#
_cell.length_a   1.000
_cell.length_b   1.000
_cell.length_c   1.000
_cell.angle_alpha   90.00
_cell.angle_beta   90.00
_cell.angle_gamma   90.00
#
_symmetry.space_group_name_H-M   'P 1'
#
loop_
_entity.id
_entity.type
_entity.pdbx_description
1 polymer ?
#
loop_
_entity_poly.entity_id
_entity_poly.type
_entity_poly.pdbx_seq_one_letter_code
_entity_poly.pdbx_strand_id
1 'polypeptide(L)' 'MKAKLILENGMTFEGKAFGHLKDSIGEVVFTTGMTGYQEVLTDPSYYGQIVT' A
#
# COMPACT_ATOMS: atom_id res chain seq x y z
N MET A 1 -5.86 -4.14 14.91
CA MET A 1 -6.78 -5.00 14.12
C MET A 1 -5.97 -5.72 13.06
N LYS A 2 -6.40 -6.92 12.64
CA LYS A 2 -5.74 -7.66 11.54
C LYS A 2 -6.20 -7.08 10.20
N ALA A 3 -5.29 -7.02 9.23
CA ALA A 3 -5.56 -6.67 7.83
C ALA A 3 -4.82 -7.65 6.90
N LYS A 4 -5.22 -7.69 5.62
CA LYS A 4 -4.59 -8.54 4.60
C LYS A 4 -4.35 -7.76 3.32
N LEU A 5 -3.20 -7.97 2.69
CA LEU A 5 -2.92 -7.59 1.30
C LEU A 5 -3.10 -8.83 0.43
N ILE A 6 -4.00 -8.78 -0.56
CA ILE A 6 -4.31 -9.89 -1.46
C ILE A 6 -3.91 -9.45 -2.86
N LEU A 7 -3.05 -10.23 -3.52
CA LEU A 7 -2.58 -9.97 -4.88
C LEU A 7 -3.40 -10.77 -5.89
N GLU A 8 -3.45 -10.29 -7.14
CA GLU A 8 -4.17 -10.94 -8.24
C GLU A 8 -3.73 -12.40 -8.47
N ASN A 9 -2.45 -12.70 -8.26
CA ASN A 9 -1.89 -14.05 -8.38
C ASN A 9 -2.26 -15.00 -7.22
N GLY A 10 -3.12 -14.58 -6.29
CA GLY A 10 -3.59 -15.36 -5.14
C GLY A 10 -2.68 -15.28 -3.91
N MET A 11 -1.53 -14.61 -3.98
CA MET A 11 -0.68 -14.39 -2.81
C MET A 11 -1.39 -13.51 -1.77
N THR A 12 -1.29 -13.88 -0.50
CA THR A 12 -1.89 -13.14 0.61
C THR A 12 -0.87 -12.87 1.71
N PHE A 13 -0.81 -11.63 2.17
CA PHE A 13 0.07 -11.19 3.26
C PHE A 13 -0.79 -10.69 4.42
N GLU A 14 -0.63 -11.27 5.61
CA GLU A 14 -1.30 -10.80 6.82
C GLU A 14 -0.50 -9.71 7.52
N GLY A 15 -1.19 -8.69 8.05
CA GLY A 15 -0.57 -7.57 8.74
C GLY A 15 -1.46 -6.95 9.81
N LYS A 16 -0.97 -5.86 10.41
CA LYS A 16 -1.69 -5.07 11.40
C LYS A 16 -2.12 -3.73 10.79
N ALA A 17 -3.42 -3.44 10.82
CA ALA A 17 -3.94 -2.14 10.39
C ALA A 17 -3.48 -1.03 11.34
N PHE A 18 -2.99 0.08 10.76
CA PHE A 18 -2.62 1.31 11.48
C PHE A 18 -3.24 2.58 10.88
N GLY A 19 -3.73 2.52 9.64
CA GLY A 19 -4.40 3.64 8.96
C GLY A 19 -5.92 3.53 8.99
N HIS A 20 -6.56 4.05 7.94
CA HIS A 20 -8.01 4.03 7.80
C HIS A 20 -8.56 2.61 7.57
N LEU A 21 -9.62 2.24 8.29
CA LEU A 21 -10.16 0.88 8.34
C LEU A 21 -11.18 0.60 7.23
N LYS A 22 -10.83 0.92 5.98
CA LYS A 22 -11.61 0.51 4.80
C LYS A 22 -10.71 -0.19 3.80
N ASP A 23 -11.31 -1.11 3.07
CA ASP A 23 -10.65 -1.80 1.97
C ASP A 23 -10.27 -0.79 0.87
N SER A 24 -9.14 -1.04 0.23
CA SER A 24 -8.63 -0.24 -0.89
C SER A 24 -8.12 -1.19 -1.97
N ILE A 25 -8.29 -0.79 -3.23
CA ILE A 25 -7.91 -1.59 -4.40
C ILE A 25 -7.01 -0.69 -5.26
N GLY A 26 -5.91 -1.26 -5.76
CA GLY A 26 -4.94 -0.52 -6.56
C GLY A 26 -3.81 -1.41 -7.05
N GLU A 27 -2.97 -0.85 -7.92
CA GLU A 27 -1.73 -1.50 -8.37
C GLU A 27 -0.71 -1.49 -7.25
N VAL A 28 -0.13 -2.65 -6.92
CA VAL A 28 0.92 -2.74 -5.91
C VAL A 28 2.28 -2.41 -6.54
N VAL A 29 2.95 -1.39 -6.01
CA VAL A 29 4.26 -0.92 -6.44
C VAL A 29 5.23 -0.87 -5.27
N PHE A 30 6.54 -0.83 -5.55
CA PHE A 30 7.58 -0.65 -4.53
C PHE A 30 8.52 0.49 -4.92
N THR A 31 9.09 1.16 -3.91
CA THR A 31 10.11 2.20 -4.11
C THR A 31 11.40 1.84 -3.37
N THR A 32 12.55 2.18 -3.95
CA THR A 32 13.86 2.03 -3.30
C THR A 32 14.26 3.28 -2.51
N GLY A 33 13.38 4.28 -2.42
CA GLY A 33 13.59 5.48 -1.61
C GLY A 33 13.63 5.12 -0.12
N MET A 34 14.71 5.48 0.57
CA MET A 34 14.88 5.19 2.00
C MET A 34 14.37 6.33 2.91
N THR A 35 14.05 7.50 2.34
CA THR A 35 13.58 8.71 3.05
C THR A 35 12.49 9.41 2.22
N GLY A 36 11.79 10.37 2.82
CA GLY A 36 10.78 11.18 2.12
C GLY A 36 9.43 10.47 1.92
N TYR A 37 9.02 9.62 2.86
CA TYR A 37 7.78 8.84 2.74
C TYR A 37 6.53 9.74 2.70
N GLN A 38 6.56 10.92 3.32
CA GLN A 38 5.41 11.82 3.32
C GLN A 38 5.19 12.40 1.92
N GLU A 39 6.27 12.81 1.26
CA GLU A 39 6.26 13.34 -0.09
C GLU A 39 5.78 12.27 -1.08
N VAL A 40 6.30 11.04 -0.96
CA VAL A 40 5.87 9.88 -1.75
C VAL A 40 4.37 9.63 -1.60
N LEU A 41 3.82 9.66 -0.38
CA LEU A 41 2.39 9.45 -0.13
C LEU A 41 1.49 10.57 -0.68
N THR A 42 2.05 11.73 -1.00
CA THR A 42 1.30 12.88 -1.54
C THR A 42 1.56 13.15 -3.02
N ASP A 43 2.45 12.38 -3.65
CA ASP A 43 2.77 12.54 -5.06
C ASP A 43 1.60 12.02 -5.93
N PRO A 44 1.03 12.87 -6.82
CA PRO A 44 -0.07 12.50 -7.71
C PRO A 44 0.22 11.28 -8.61
N SER A 45 1.50 10.98 -8.85
CA SER A 45 1.93 9.83 -9.66
C SER A 45 1.51 8.49 -9.07
N TYR A 46 1.30 8.42 -7.75
CA TYR A 46 0.83 7.21 -7.05
C TYR A 46 -0.71 7.11 -6.96
N TYR A 47 -1.45 7.94 -7.69
CA TYR A 47 -2.92 7.87 -7.68
C TYR A 47 -3.42 6.47 -8.08
N GLY A 48 -4.16 5.82 -7.19
CA GLY A 48 -4.69 4.47 -7.42
C GLY A 48 -3.68 3.34 -7.19
N GLN A 49 -2.51 3.64 -6.62
CA GLN A 49 -1.46 2.66 -6.31
C GLN A 49 -1.36 2.38 -4.81
N ILE A 50 -0.86 1.18 -4.47
CA ILE A 50 -0.54 0.73 -3.13
C ILE A 50 0.99 0.66 -3.03
N VAL A 51 1.58 1.59 -2.28
CA VAL A 51 3.04 1.72 -2.15
C VAL A 51 3.57 0.77 -1.06
N THR A 52 4.61 0.01 -1.37
CA THR A 52 5.32 -0.93 -0.48
C THR A 52 6.70 -0.42 -0.10
#